data_AF-A0A9J6BA36-F1
#
_entry.id   AF-A0A9J6BA36-F1
#
_cell.length_a   1.000
_cell.length_b   1.000
_cell.length_c   1.000
_cell.angle_alpha   90.00
_cell.angle_beta   90.00
_cell.angle_gamma   90.00
#
_symmetry.space_group_name_H-M   'P 1'
#
loop_
_entity.id
_entity.type
_entity.pdbx_description
1 polymer ?
#
loop_
_entity_poly.entity_id
_entity_poly.type
_entity_poly.pdbx_seq_one_letter_code
_entity_poly.pdbx_strand_id
1 'polypeptide(L)'
;MKVLILLLLFGISFAGILDLNNECEGILFGALPHPDPTQFIGCVQGRGTIFGCDFGLVFDPINIQCIEEAFLTTTDDSNLTNTTEQYSTTTSWFTTTTSRPGSDGDMWLTCPSSGHMLIPHNTNCSAYYECMDGSRDLRLCDPNEFHFDILTRTCRPADEAMCREVFICLN
;
A
#
# COMPACT_ATOMS: atom_id res chain seq x y z
N MET A 1 42.76 -8.04 -3.04
CA MET A 1 43.96 -7.19 -3.20
C MET A 1 44.21 -6.93 -4.68
N LYS A 2 43.73 -5.79 -5.20
CA LYS A 2 44.08 -5.12 -6.49
C LYS A 2 42.87 -4.38 -7.10
N VAL A 3 42.18 -3.56 -6.31
CA VAL A 3 41.39 -2.41 -6.82
C VAL A 3 41.46 -1.27 -5.80
N LEU A 4 42.67 -1.01 -5.28
CA LEU A 4 43.00 0.25 -4.62
C LEU A 4 44.02 0.92 -5.55
N ILE A 5 43.95 2.24 -5.70
CA ILE A 5 44.77 3.09 -6.57
C ILE A 5 44.14 3.26 -7.97
N LEU A 6 43.25 4.27 -8.09
CA LEU A 6 43.18 5.22 -9.23
C LEU A 6 41.97 6.20 -9.18
N LEU A 7 41.40 6.51 -8.01
CA LEU A 7 40.32 7.51 -7.90
C LEU A 7 40.67 8.66 -6.95
N LEU A 8 41.87 9.24 -7.10
CA LEU A 8 42.28 10.48 -6.41
C LEU A 8 42.36 11.70 -7.34
N LEU A 9 41.79 11.64 -8.55
CA LEU A 9 41.83 12.77 -9.50
C LEU A 9 40.47 13.30 -9.97
N PHE A 10 39.37 12.74 -9.49
CA PHE A 10 38.06 13.35 -9.64
C PHE A 10 37.46 13.43 -8.25
N GLY A 11 37.26 14.65 -7.74
CA GLY A 11 36.64 14.93 -6.44
C GLY A 11 35.16 14.56 -6.41
N ILE A 12 34.84 13.31 -6.72
CA ILE A 12 33.50 12.77 -6.64
C ILE A 12 33.36 12.28 -5.21
N SER A 13 32.69 13.11 -4.41
CA SER A 13 32.07 12.69 -3.16
C SER A 13 31.24 11.44 -3.49
N PHE A 14 31.72 10.25 -3.09
CA PHE A 14 30.89 9.04 -3.06
C PHE A 14 29.91 9.19 -1.89
N ALA A 15 29.00 10.15 -2.01
CA ALA A 15 27.66 9.92 -1.49
C ALA A 15 27.11 8.84 -2.41
N GLY A 16 27.04 7.60 -1.92
CA GLY A 16 26.29 6.56 -2.61
C GLY A 16 24.91 7.12 -2.90
N ILE A 17 24.63 7.37 -4.18
CA ILE A 17 23.30 7.76 -4.63
C ILE A 17 22.48 6.49 -4.42
N LEU A 18 21.62 6.49 -3.40
CA LEU A 18 20.69 5.39 -3.15
C LEU A 18 19.81 5.25 -4.40
N ASP A 19 20.10 4.26 -5.25
CA ASP A 19 19.31 4.01 -6.45
C ASP A 19 18.05 3.26 -6.03
N LEU A 20 17.02 4.05 -5.76
CA LEU A 20 15.73 3.57 -5.29
C LEU A 20 15.09 2.51 -6.22
N ASN A 21 15.45 2.51 -7.49
CA ASN A 21 14.95 1.54 -8.45
C ASN A 21 15.59 0.16 -8.24
N ASN A 22 16.84 0.10 -7.79
CA ASN A 22 17.52 -1.15 -7.48
C ASN A 22 16.91 -1.84 -6.26
N GLU A 23 16.45 -1.04 -5.27
CA GLU A 23 15.76 -1.55 -4.09
C GLU A 23 14.34 -2.06 -4.40
N CYS A 24 13.68 -1.46 -5.39
CA CYS A 24 12.35 -1.90 -5.82
C CYS A 24 12.40 -3.04 -6.86
N GLU A 25 13.58 -3.54 -7.26
CA GLU A 25 13.70 -4.56 -8.30
C GLU A 25 12.85 -5.80 -7.97
N GLY A 26 12.00 -6.22 -8.90
CA GLY A 26 11.09 -7.36 -8.69
C GLY A 26 9.83 -7.06 -7.87
N ILE A 27 9.67 -5.84 -7.34
CA ILE A 27 8.46 -5.41 -6.61
C ILE A 27 7.47 -4.80 -7.60
N LEU A 28 6.33 -5.47 -7.79
CA LEU A 28 5.26 -4.99 -8.67
C LEU A 28 4.48 -3.83 -8.02
N PHE A 29 4.08 -3.99 -6.76
CA PHE A 29 3.51 -2.96 -5.90
C PHE A 29 3.95 -3.23 -4.46
N GLY A 30 4.38 -2.20 -3.73
CA GLY A 30 4.76 -2.37 -2.33
C GLY A 30 5.35 -1.09 -1.72
N ALA A 31 5.70 -1.16 -0.45
CA ALA A 31 6.45 -0.10 0.22
C ALA A 31 7.61 -0.69 1.03
N LEU A 32 8.75 -0.01 1.02
CA LEU A 32 9.94 -0.37 1.78
C LEU A 32 10.26 0.72 2.81
N PRO A 33 10.89 0.36 3.95
CA PRO A 33 11.30 1.34 4.94
C PRO A 33 12.38 2.28 4.39
N HIS A 34 12.27 3.57 4.74
CA HIS A 34 13.30 4.56 4.47
C HIS A 34 14.17 4.78 5.74
N PRO A 35 15.44 5.23 5.64
CA PRO A 35 16.27 5.54 6.81
C PRO A 35 15.69 6.62 7.73
N ASP A 36 14.88 7.54 7.19
CA ASP A 36 14.04 8.45 7.96
C ASP A 36 12.70 7.74 8.29
N PRO A 37 12.37 7.53 9.57
CA PRO A 37 11.14 6.83 9.97
C PRO A 37 9.86 7.56 9.58
N THR A 38 9.93 8.86 9.32
CA THR A 38 8.80 9.65 8.82
C THR A 38 8.62 9.52 7.31
N GLN A 39 9.40 8.66 6.65
CA GLN A 39 9.37 8.45 5.20
C GLN A 39 9.34 6.96 4.87
N PHE A 40 8.89 6.65 3.66
CA PHE A 40 8.91 5.30 3.11
C PHE A 40 9.12 5.35 1.60
N ILE A 41 9.46 4.20 1.02
CA ILE A 41 9.75 4.06 -0.40
C ILE A 41 8.57 3.31 -1.03
N GLY A 42 7.74 3.99 -1.81
CA GLY A 42 6.70 3.34 -2.60
C GLY A 42 7.27 2.77 -3.90
N CYS A 43 7.06 1.49 -4.13
CA CYS A 43 7.52 0.76 -5.31
C CYS A 43 6.35 0.45 -6.25
N VAL A 44 6.51 0.79 -7.53
CA VAL A 44 5.58 0.42 -8.62
C VAL A 44 6.37 -0.09 -9.82
N GLN A 45 6.18 -1.35 -10.20
CA GLN A 45 6.85 -1.99 -11.34
C GLN A 45 8.37 -1.80 -11.33
N GLY A 46 9.02 -2.02 -10.20
CA GLY A 46 10.47 -1.85 -10.08
C GLY A 46 10.95 -0.40 -9.90
N ARG A 47 10.05 0.58 -9.90
CA ARG A 47 10.39 2.00 -9.72
C ARG A 47 10.02 2.46 -8.33
N GLY A 48 11.00 3.01 -7.63
CA GLY A 48 10.80 3.53 -6.27
C GLY A 48 10.59 5.03 -6.25
N THR A 49 9.82 5.53 -5.28
CA THR A 49 9.65 6.95 -4.97
C THR A 49 9.57 7.12 -3.46
N ILE A 50 10.19 8.18 -2.92
CA ILE A 50 10.15 8.47 -1.48
C ILE A 50 8.86 9.25 -1.18
N PHE A 51 8.13 8.80 -0.17
CA PHE A 51 6.94 9.43 0.38
C PHE A 51 7.19 9.80 1.84
N GLY A 52 6.58 10.90 2.29
CA GLY A 52 6.56 11.28 3.70
C GLY A 52 5.23 10.89 4.34
N CYS A 53 5.28 10.50 5.60
CA CYS A 53 4.12 10.40 6.47
C CYS A 53 3.69 11.80 6.94
N ASP A 54 2.40 11.94 7.28
CA ASP A 54 1.90 13.19 7.87
C ASP A 54 2.56 13.50 9.22
N PHE A 55 2.45 14.75 9.65
CA PHE A 55 3.17 15.25 10.82
C PHE A 55 2.86 14.42 12.08
N GLY A 56 3.92 13.88 12.71
CA GLY A 56 3.83 13.07 13.92
C GLY A 56 3.58 11.58 13.68
N LEU A 57 3.58 11.15 12.41
CA LEU A 57 3.44 9.75 12.03
C LEU A 57 4.77 9.14 11.58
N VAL A 58 4.92 7.84 11.83
CA VAL A 58 6.07 7.00 11.44
C VAL A 58 5.58 5.83 10.60
N PHE A 59 6.36 5.44 9.60
CA PHE A 59 6.03 4.31 8.74
C PHE A 59 6.23 2.97 9.46
N ASP A 60 5.16 2.17 9.53
CA ASP A 60 5.19 0.78 9.95
C ASP A 60 5.37 -0.14 8.72
N PRO A 61 6.55 -0.76 8.54
CA PRO A 61 6.84 -1.63 7.41
C PRO A 61 6.14 -2.99 7.48
N ILE A 62 5.55 -3.37 8.61
CA ILE A 62 4.79 -4.63 8.75
C ILE A 62 3.40 -4.45 8.18
N ASN A 63 2.74 -3.37 8.55
CA ASN A 63 1.36 -3.08 8.14
C ASN A 63 1.27 -2.10 6.96
N ILE A 64 2.40 -1.60 6.46
CA ILE A 64 2.50 -0.70 5.29
C ILE A 64 1.64 0.56 5.48
N GLN A 65 1.74 1.21 6.64
CA GLN A 65 0.94 2.38 7.00
C GLN A 65 1.74 3.35 7.87
N CYS A 66 1.36 4.63 7.84
CA CYS A 66 1.88 5.64 8.75
C CYS A 66 1.07 5.62 10.06
N ILE A 67 1.72 5.44 11.20
CA ILE A 67 1.09 5.34 12.53
C ILE A 67 1.59 6.44 13.46
N GLU A 68 0.78 6.87 14.42
CA GLU A 68 1.21 7.83 15.45
C GLU A 68 2.27 7.20 16.36
N GLU A 69 3.33 7.95 16.67
CA GLU A 69 4.39 7.52 17.61
C GLU A 69 3.89 7.29 19.05
N ALA A 70 2.62 7.61 19.35
CA ALA A 70 2.02 7.48 20.68
C ALA A 70 1.94 6.03 21.22
N PHE A 71 2.36 5.03 20.45
CA PHE A 71 2.47 3.64 20.91
C PHE A 71 3.88 3.22 21.38
N LEU A 72 4.90 4.07 21.25
CA LEU A 72 6.28 3.74 21.65
C LEU A 72 6.79 4.49 22.89
N THR A 73 5.99 5.37 23.50
CA THR A 73 6.41 6.17 24.67
C THR A 73 5.46 6.03 25.85
N THR A 74 5.46 4.87 26.49
CA THR A 74 5.31 4.61 27.94
C THR A 74 5.38 3.08 28.07
N THR A 75 6.29 2.43 28.78
CA THR A 75 7.02 2.76 29.99
C THR A 75 8.34 1.99 30.02
N ASP A 76 9.28 2.58 30.76
CA ASP A 76 10.45 1.95 31.34
C ASP A 76 10.17 0.55 31.95
N ASP A 77 11.25 -0.22 31.94
CA ASP A 77 11.46 -1.62 32.30
C ASP A 77 10.60 -2.18 33.46
N SER A 78 9.75 -3.20 33.20
CA SER A 78 9.62 -4.43 34.01
C SER A 78 8.42 -5.31 33.62
N ASN A 79 8.71 -6.48 33.05
CA ASN A 79 8.17 -7.83 33.34
C ASN A 79 6.64 -8.09 33.52
N LEU A 80 6.17 -9.17 32.83
CA LEU A 80 4.85 -9.85 32.87
C LEU A 80 3.67 -9.06 32.23
N THR A 81 2.79 -9.62 31.40
CA THR A 81 2.43 -11.00 31.06
C THR A 81 1.48 -11.00 29.85
N ASN A 82 1.42 -12.13 29.14
CA ASN A 82 0.30 -12.51 28.27
C ASN A 82 -1.05 -11.93 28.70
N THR A 83 -1.74 -11.22 27.81
CA THR A 83 -3.20 -11.20 27.80
C THR A 83 -3.67 -11.24 26.35
N THR A 84 -3.91 -12.47 25.91
CA THR A 84 -4.85 -12.79 24.84
C THR A 84 -6.26 -12.47 25.31
N GLU A 85 -7.14 -12.14 24.36
CA GLU A 85 -8.61 -11.99 24.45
C GLU A 85 -9.14 -10.62 24.91
N GLN A 86 -10.27 -10.07 24.43
CA GLN A 86 -11.11 -10.24 23.25
C GLN A 86 -12.26 -9.20 23.42
N TYR A 87 -12.41 -8.28 22.46
CA TYR A 87 -13.64 -7.57 22.01
C TYR A 87 -14.54 -6.75 22.98
N SER A 88 -14.74 -5.46 22.69
CA SER A 88 -16.07 -4.92 22.29
C SER A 88 -16.12 -3.46 21.84
N THR A 89 -16.45 -3.31 20.55
CA THR A 89 -17.46 -2.44 19.91
C THR A 89 -17.67 -0.99 20.37
N THR A 90 -17.50 -0.05 19.42
CA THR A 90 -18.45 1.08 19.23
C THR A 90 -18.76 1.27 17.75
N THR A 91 -20.04 1.08 17.41
CA THR A 91 -20.72 1.44 16.15
C THR A 91 -21.04 2.92 16.15
N SER A 92 -20.62 3.73 15.15
CA SER A 92 -21.08 5.13 14.93
C SER A 92 -20.18 5.89 13.92
N TRP A 93 -20.54 6.44 12.74
CA TRP A 93 -21.74 6.50 11.88
C TRP A 93 -21.25 6.64 10.43
N PHE A 94 -21.87 5.93 9.48
CA PHE A 94 -21.81 6.33 8.08
C PHE A 94 -22.53 7.67 7.93
N THR A 95 -21.85 8.68 7.39
CA THR A 95 -22.54 9.75 6.67
C THR A 95 -22.25 9.58 5.19
N THR A 96 -23.30 9.22 4.45
CA THR A 96 -23.36 9.13 3.00
C THR A 96 -23.06 10.50 2.40
N THR A 97 -21.87 10.71 1.85
CA THR A 97 -21.61 11.85 0.97
C THR A 97 -21.99 11.48 -0.46
N THR A 98 -23.12 12.05 -0.88
CA THR A 98 -23.60 12.16 -2.26
C THR A 98 -22.47 12.61 -3.19
N SER A 99 -22.16 11.80 -4.19
CA SER A 99 -21.19 12.09 -5.23
C SER A 99 -21.55 13.35 -6.03
N ARG A 100 -20.57 14.25 -6.19
CA ARG A 100 -20.54 15.27 -7.25
C ARG A 100 -19.36 14.92 -8.17
N PRO A 101 -19.51 15.01 -9.51
CA PRO A 101 -18.56 14.42 -10.43
C PRO A 101 -17.34 15.31 -10.63
N GLY A 102 -16.16 14.71 -10.57
CA GLY A 102 -14.89 15.31 -11.00
C GLY A 102 -13.95 15.69 -9.85
N SER A 103 -13.07 14.77 -9.48
CA SER A 103 -11.69 15.05 -9.02
C SER A 103 -10.98 13.73 -8.76
N ASP A 104 -10.19 13.29 -9.75
CA ASP A 104 -8.85 12.70 -9.64
C ASP A 104 -8.51 11.76 -8.45
N GLY A 105 -9.45 10.94 -7.98
CA GLY A 105 -9.23 10.00 -6.85
C GLY A 105 -9.40 8.51 -7.16
N ASP A 106 -10.01 8.14 -8.29
CA ASP A 106 -10.45 6.75 -8.56
C ASP A 106 -9.74 6.12 -9.77
N MET A 107 -8.44 6.40 -9.95
CA MET A 107 -7.64 5.79 -11.03
C MET A 107 -7.71 4.25 -11.00
N TRP A 108 -7.88 3.66 -9.83
CA TRP A 108 -7.96 2.20 -9.61
C TRP A 108 -9.34 1.58 -9.91
N LEU A 109 -10.38 2.39 -10.14
CA LEU A 109 -11.72 1.96 -10.56
C LEU A 109 -11.98 2.24 -12.06
N THR A 110 -10.96 2.70 -12.78
CA THR A 110 -11.05 3.05 -14.20
C THR A 110 -10.31 2.02 -15.04
N CYS A 111 -10.95 1.54 -16.11
CA CYS A 111 -10.30 0.62 -17.03
C CYS A 111 -9.21 1.33 -17.85
N PRO A 112 -8.07 0.67 -18.10
CA PRO A 112 -7.07 1.21 -19.01
C PRO A 112 -7.66 1.32 -20.42
N SER A 113 -7.27 2.34 -21.19
CA SER A 113 -7.76 2.57 -22.56
C SER A 113 -7.38 1.44 -23.54
N SER A 114 -6.41 0.61 -23.18
CA SER A 114 -5.95 -0.54 -23.96
C SER A 114 -5.48 -1.66 -23.03
N GLY A 115 -5.64 -2.91 -23.45
CA GLY A 115 -5.19 -4.10 -22.74
C GLY A 115 -6.25 -4.76 -21.85
N HIS A 116 -5.83 -5.79 -21.11
CA HIS A 116 -6.66 -6.55 -20.18
C HIS A 116 -6.26 -6.26 -18.74
N MET A 117 -7.25 -6.04 -17.86
CA MET A 117 -7.03 -5.81 -16.44
C MET A 117 -8.28 -6.17 -15.65
N LEU A 118 -8.11 -6.66 -14.42
CA LEU A 118 -9.23 -6.82 -13.48
C LEU A 118 -9.18 -5.69 -12.46
N ILE A 119 -10.32 -5.05 -12.22
CA ILE A 119 -10.46 -3.96 -11.23
C ILE A 119 -11.61 -4.28 -10.26
N PRO A 120 -11.53 -3.86 -9.00
CA PRO A 120 -12.57 -4.14 -8.02
C PRO A 120 -13.88 -3.40 -8.33
N HIS A 121 -15.00 -3.96 -7.85
CA HIS A 121 -16.25 -3.21 -7.76
C HIS A 121 -16.20 -2.25 -6.57
N ASN A 122 -16.74 -1.05 -6.74
CA ASN A 122 -16.62 0.03 -5.74
C ASN A 122 -17.33 -0.26 -4.40
N THR A 123 -18.39 -1.07 -4.41
CA THR A 123 -19.23 -1.34 -3.23
C THR A 123 -19.51 -2.81 -2.96
N ASN A 124 -19.21 -3.71 -3.88
CA ASN A 124 -19.63 -5.11 -3.79
C ASN A 124 -18.39 -6.00 -3.82
N CYS A 125 -18.10 -6.59 -2.66
CA CYS A 125 -16.90 -7.38 -2.47
C CYS A 125 -16.83 -8.67 -3.28
N SER A 126 -17.98 -9.24 -3.58
CA SER A 126 -18.09 -10.43 -4.44
C SER A 126 -18.17 -10.04 -5.92
N ALA A 127 -17.86 -8.80 -6.30
CA ALA A 127 -17.89 -8.35 -7.67
C ALA A 127 -16.59 -7.65 -8.08
N TYR A 128 -16.26 -7.77 -9.36
CA TYR A 128 -15.15 -7.08 -10.00
C TYR A 128 -15.52 -6.76 -11.45
N TYR A 129 -14.75 -5.89 -12.09
CA TYR A 129 -14.85 -5.67 -13.52
C TYR A 129 -13.68 -6.31 -14.25
N GLU A 130 -13.99 -6.99 -15.34
CA GLU A 130 -13.02 -7.38 -16.33
C GLU A 130 -12.94 -6.30 -17.40
N CYS A 131 -11.78 -5.66 -17.51
CA CYS A 131 -11.51 -4.61 -18.47
C CYS A 131 -10.86 -5.17 -19.73
N MET A 132 -11.34 -4.72 -20.89
CA MET A 132 -10.74 -4.94 -22.21
C MET A 132 -10.83 -3.65 -23.02
N ASP A 133 -9.68 -3.06 -23.35
CA ASP A 133 -9.58 -1.86 -24.21
C ASP A 133 -10.57 -0.74 -23.82
N GLY A 134 -10.55 -0.36 -22.55
CA GLY A 134 -11.40 0.68 -21.95
C GLY A 134 -12.84 0.26 -21.65
N SER A 135 -13.30 -0.87 -22.18
CA SER A 135 -14.61 -1.45 -21.87
C SER A 135 -14.54 -2.32 -20.63
N ARG A 136 -15.64 -2.39 -19.86
CA ARG A 136 -15.69 -3.15 -18.61
C ARG A 136 -16.92 -4.02 -18.52
N ASP A 137 -16.72 -5.29 -18.17
CA ASP A 137 -17.79 -6.24 -17.92
C ASP A 137 -17.85 -6.61 -16.44
N LEU A 138 -19.05 -6.58 -15.86
CA LEU A 138 -19.26 -6.97 -14.46
C LEU A 138 -19.11 -8.49 -14.32
N ARG A 139 -18.25 -8.91 -13.40
CA ARG A 139 -18.03 -10.29 -13.00
C ARG A 139 -18.34 -10.45 -11.52
N LEU A 140 -18.72 -11.66 -11.15
CA LEU A 140 -18.96 -12.04 -9.77
C LEU A 140 -17.94 -13.11 -9.38
N CYS A 141 -17.36 -12.96 -8.20
CA CYS A 141 -16.85 -14.09 -7.45
C CYS A 141 -18.04 -14.95 -6.97
N ASP A 142 -17.78 -16.21 -6.63
CA ASP A 142 -18.82 -17.07 -6.09
C ASP A 142 -19.51 -16.38 -4.90
N PRO A 143 -20.82 -16.05 -5.03
CA PRO A 143 -21.47 -15.16 -4.08
C PRO A 143 -21.47 -15.75 -2.67
N ASN A 144 -21.11 -14.93 -1.68
CA ASN A 144 -21.06 -15.23 -0.24
C ASN A 144 -19.86 -16.04 0.27
N GLU A 145 -19.04 -16.62 -0.61
CA GLU A 145 -17.85 -17.39 -0.19
C GLU A 145 -16.55 -16.68 -0.56
N PHE A 146 -16.55 -15.94 -1.68
CA PHE A 146 -15.35 -15.32 -2.21
C PHE A 146 -15.53 -13.82 -2.41
N HIS A 147 -14.45 -13.11 -2.11
CA HIS A 147 -14.27 -11.70 -2.42
C HIS A 147 -13.14 -11.52 -3.43
N PHE A 148 -13.24 -10.47 -4.24
CA PHE A 148 -12.16 -10.11 -5.13
C PHE A 148 -11.01 -9.48 -4.33
N ASP A 149 -9.87 -10.14 -4.31
CA ASP A 149 -8.65 -9.66 -3.67
C ASP A 149 -7.93 -8.67 -4.59
N ILE A 150 -7.79 -7.41 -4.14
CA ILE A 150 -7.20 -6.34 -4.96
C ILE A 150 -5.71 -6.53 -5.23
N LEU A 151 -5.00 -7.25 -4.35
CA LEU A 151 -3.55 -7.45 -4.45
C LEU A 151 -3.22 -8.52 -5.50
N THR A 152 -3.85 -9.69 -5.39
CA THR A 152 -3.62 -10.81 -6.32
C THR A 152 -4.46 -10.70 -7.58
N ARG A 153 -5.49 -9.86 -7.57
CA ARG A 153 -6.49 -9.69 -8.64
C ARG A 153 -7.26 -10.97 -8.96
N THR A 154 -7.64 -11.69 -7.91
CA THR A 154 -8.37 -12.96 -8.03
C THR A 154 -9.44 -13.07 -6.97
N CYS A 155 -10.44 -13.91 -7.20
CA CYS A 155 -11.38 -14.29 -6.14
C CYS A 155 -10.66 -15.16 -5.10
N ARG A 156 -10.71 -14.75 -3.82
CA ARG A 156 -10.17 -15.47 -2.67
C ARG A 156 -11.23 -15.61 -1.58
N PRO A 157 -11.08 -16.55 -0.64
CA PRO A 157 -11.98 -16.67 0.50
C PRO A 157 -12.19 -15.31 1.17
N ALA A 158 -13.44 -15.01 1.52
CA ALA A 158 -13.85 -13.68 1.97
C ALA A 158 -13.07 -13.17 3.20
N ASP A 159 -12.58 -14.08 4.05
CA ASP A 159 -11.77 -13.85 5.25
C ASP A 159 -10.27 -13.65 4.98
N GLU A 160 -9.79 -14.03 3.80
CA GLU A 160 -8.39 -13.83 3.36
C GLU A 160 -8.23 -12.66 2.37
N ALA A 161 -9.30 -12.30 1.68
CA ALA A 161 -9.28 -11.34 0.59
C ALA A 161 -9.29 -9.89 1.08
N MET A 162 -8.38 -9.09 0.55
CA MET A 162 -8.39 -7.63 0.69
C MET A 162 -9.43 -7.03 -0.24
N CYS A 163 -10.64 -6.90 0.29
CA CYS A 163 -11.78 -6.41 -0.46
C CYS A 163 -12.08 -4.91 -0.27
N ARG A 164 -11.64 -4.35 0.85
CA ARG A 164 -11.94 -2.97 1.20
C ARG A 164 -10.87 -2.43 2.12
N GLU A 165 -9.78 -2.03 1.49
CA GLU A 165 -8.82 -1.05 1.99
C GLU A 165 -7.88 -0.78 0.81
N VAL A 166 -8.28 0.15 -0.04
CA VAL A 166 -7.27 0.96 -0.68
C VAL A 166 -7.02 2.07 0.34
N PHE A 167 -6.03 1.88 1.21
CA PHE A 167 -5.35 3.01 1.80
C PHE A 167 -4.61 3.72 0.66
N ILE A 168 -5.39 4.38 -0.21
CA ILE A 168 -4.87 5.46 -1.03
C ILE A 168 -4.52 6.51 0.00
N CYS A 169 -3.23 6.75 0.21
CA CYS A 169 -2.76 7.93 0.91
C CYS A 169 -3.38 9.13 0.20
N LEU A 170 -4.49 9.64 0.74
CA LEU A 170 -5.12 10.88 0.31
C LEU A 170 -4.38 11.99 1.03
N ASN A 171 -3.72 12.80 0.19
CA ASN A 171 -2.90 13.97 0.46
C ASN A 171 -3.47 14.96 1.48
#